data_AF-A0AAE8SQG2-F1
#
_entry.id   AF-A0AAE8SQG2-F1
#
_cell.length_a   1.000
_cell.length_b   1.000
_cell.length_c   1.000
_cell.angle_alpha   90.00
_cell.angle_beta   90.00
_cell.angle_gamma   90.00
#
_symmetry.space_group_name_H-M   'P 1'
#
loop_
_entity.id
_entity.type
_entity.pdbx_description
1 polymer ?
#
loop_
_entity_poly.entity_id
_entity_poly.type
_entity_poly.pdbx_seq_one_letter_code
_entity_poly.pdbx_strand_id
1 'polypeptide(L)'
;MLLAISDVPILGLRPSAAKHAVKLSTLKDRCAGGQDIRTAHQKEQSLTVEQETDLVNYIIERELAFQPLTKKDIHDFAQALSSVNGQVNYIGKNWVNRFVSRHPSIELKPSQVIESVRKRYVTKESLSEYYHGLNWVINAKRITRSHTYNINETGMQIGETNSGIIAGTAITSSSERIKSDNTT
;
A
#
# COMPACT_ATOMS: atom_id res chain seq x y z
N MET A 1 -6.67 -25.05 -0.44
CA MET A 1 -7.84 -25.52 -1.23
C MET A 1 -7.42 -26.24 -2.50
N LEU A 2 -6.66 -25.64 -3.42
CA LEU A 2 -6.22 -26.29 -4.67
C LEU A 2 -5.45 -27.60 -4.42
N LEU A 3 -4.51 -27.60 -3.47
CA LEU A 3 -3.78 -28.79 -3.03
C LEU A 3 -4.70 -29.91 -2.49
N ALA A 4 -5.82 -29.54 -1.87
CA ALA A 4 -6.77 -30.52 -1.36
C ALA A 4 -7.57 -31.16 -2.51
N ILE A 5 -7.87 -30.41 -3.56
CA ILE A 5 -8.57 -30.91 -4.76
C ILE A 5 -7.65 -31.84 -5.56
N SER A 6 -6.38 -31.46 -5.76
CA SER A 6 -5.40 -32.29 -6.49
C SER A 6 -5.10 -33.62 -5.80
N ASP A 7 -5.24 -33.67 -4.46
CA ASP A 7 -5.03 -34.88 -3.66
C ASP A 7 -6.23 -35.84 -3.68
N VAL A 8 -7.43 -35.41 -4.12
CA VAL A 8 -8.64 -36.25 -4.13
C VAL A 8 -8.51 -37.49 -5.04
N PRO A 9 -7.96 -37.41 -6.26
CA PRO A 9 -7.77 -38.59 -7.10
C PRO A 9 -6.76 -39.60 -6.53
N ILE A 10 -5.85 -39.15 -5.65
CA ILE A 10 -4.75 -39.97 -5.10
C ILE A 10 -5.16 -40.62 -3.78
N LEU A 11 -5.70 -39.83 -2.86
CA LEU A 11 -6.00 -40.23 -1.48
C LEU A 11 -7.49 -40.51 -1.24
N GLY A 12 -8.36 -40.09 -2.16
CA GLY A 12 -9.80 -40.06 -1.96
C GLY A 12 -10.27 -38.83 -1.17
N LEU A 13 -11.58 -38.58 -1.22
CA LEU A 13 -12.20 -37.34 -0.73
C LEU A 13 -12.05 -37.17 0.79
N ARG A 14 -12.30 -38.22 1.59
CA ARG A 14 -12.23 -38.14 3.07
C ARG A 14 -10.78 -38.02 3.59
N PRO A 15 -9.81 -38.82 3.11
CA PRO A 15 -8.42 -38.68 3.56
C PRO A 15 -7.79 -37.35 3.13
N SER A 16 -8.10 -36.85 1.92
CA SER A 16 -7.66 -35.51 1.50
C SER A 16 -8.26 -34.40 2.38
N ALA A 17 -9.56 -34.45 2.67
CA ALA A 17 -10.21 -33.48 3.56
C ALA A 17 -9.56 -33.43 4.95
N ALA A 18 -9.27 -34.60 5.53
CA ALA A 18 -8.60 -34.71 6.83
C ALA A 18 -7.15 -34.18 6.79
N LYS A 19 -6.38 -34.55 5.75
CA LYS A 19 -4.98 -34.10 5.56
C LYS A 19 -4.85 -32.59 5.49
N HIS A 20 -5.79 -31.93 4.80
CA HIS A 20 -5.77 -30.48 4.58
C HIS A 20 -6.63 -29.69 5.57
N ALA A 21 -7.19 -30.34 6.59
CA ALA A 21 -8.08 -29.73 7.58
C ALA A 21 -9.27 -28.97 6.96
N VAL A 22 -9.85 -29.49 5.87
CA VAL A 22 -11.00 -28.90 5.19
C VAL A 22 -12.25 -29.73 5.48
N LYS A 23 -13.41 -29.08 5.66
CA LYS A 23 -14.69 -29.79 5.80
C LYS A 23 -14.98 -30.63 4.54
N LEU A 24 -15.44 -31.87 4.74
CA LEU A 24 -15.71 -32.80 3.65
C LEU A 24 -16.72 -32.25 2.64
N SER A 25 -17.79 -31.60 3.10
CA SER A 25 -18.80 -30.96 2.24
C SER A 25 -18.17 -29.88 1.36
N THR A 26 -17.36 -29.00 1.95
CA THR A 26 -16.66 -27.94 1.21
C THR A 26 -15.73 -28.51 0.14
N LEU A 27 -14.98 -29.58 0.43
CA LEU A 27 -14.12 -30.22 -0.56
C LEU A 27 -14.94 -30.88 -1.68
N LYS A 28 -16.04 -31.56 -1.32
CA LYS A 28 -16.98 -32.16 -2.29
C LYS A 28 -17.53 -31.11 -3.26
N ASP A 29 -18.04 -30.00 -2.73
CA ASP A 29 -18.63 -28.92 -3.53
C ASP A 29 -17.58 -28.30 -4.46
N ARG A 30 -16.35 -28.14 -3.97
CA ARG A 30 -15.22 -27.63 -4.77
C ARG A 30 -14.83 -28.59 -5.90
N CYS A 31 -14.80 -29.89 -5.66
CA CYS A 31 -14.59 -30.91 -6.70
C CYS A 31 -15.72 -30.92 -7.74
N ALA A 32 -16.95 -30.58 -7.33
CA ALA A 32 -18.10 -30.43 -8.23
C ALA A 32 -18.13 -29.09 -8.99
N GLY A 33 -17.08 -28.26 -8.87
CA GLY A 33 -16.97 -26.97 -9.57
C GLY A 33 -17.51 -25.77 -8.78
N GLY A 34 -17.92 -25.96 -7.53
CA GLY A 34 -18.37 -24.87 -6.66
C GLY A 34 -17.25 -23.84 -6.41
N GLN A 35 -17.52 -22.58 -6.73
CA GLN A 35 -16.60 -21.46 -6.53
C GLN A 35 -16.67 -20.91 -5.10
N ASP A 36 -15.59 -20.27 -4.63
CA ASP A 36 -15.65 -19.59 -3.35
C ASP A 36 -16.53 -18.35 -3.44
N ILE A 37 -17.06 -17.93 -2.29
CA ILE A 37 -18.01 -16.81 -2.19
C ILE A 37 -17.42 -15.56 -2.86
N ARG A 38 -16.12 -15.28 -2.68
CA ARG A 38 -15.50 -14.08 -3.26
C ARG A 38 -15.46 -14.17 -4.78
N THR A 39 -15.03 -15.31 -5.32
CA THR A 39 -15.00 -15.54 -6.78
C THR A 39 -16.39 -15.53 -7.39
N ALA A 40 -17.37 -16.17 -6.74
CA ALA A 40 -18.75 -16.20 -7.22
C ALA A 40 -19.36 -14.78 -7.33
N HIS A 41 -19.12 -13.92 -6.34
CA HIS A 41 -19.61 -12.54 -6.31
C HIS A 41 -18.70 -11.54 -7.05
N GLN A 42 -17.64 -11.96 -7.76
CA GLN A 42 -16.81 -11.03 -8.54
C GLN A 42 -17.62 -10.29 -9.61
N LYS A 43 -18.61 -10.95 -10.21
CA LYS A 43 -19.49 -10.37 -11.24
C LYS A 43 -20.41 -9.28 -10.71
N GLU A 44 -20.63 -9.24 -9.39
CA GLU A 44 -21.49 -8.26 -8.71
C GLU A 44 -20.68 -7.07 -8.17
N GLN A 45 -19.36 -7.05 -8.37
CA GLN A 45 -18.52 -5.93 -7.96
C GLN A 45 -18.70 -4.73 -8.90
N SER A 46 -18.45 -3.54 -8.37
CA SER A 46 -18.61 -2.28 -9.11
C SER A 46 -17.56 -2.05 -10.20
N LEU A 47 -16.43 -2.77 -10.11
CA LEU A 47 -15.33 -2.76 -11.08
C LEU A 47 -15.00 -4.20 -11.47
N THR A 48 -14.47 -4.37 -12.68
CA THR A 48 -13.95 -5.68 -13.12
C THR A 48 -12.64 -6.02 -12.40
N VAL A 49 -12.28 -7.30 -12.42
CA VAL A 49 -10.99 -7.77 -11.85
C VAL A 49 -9.80 -7.06 -12.50
N GLU A 50 -9.86 -6.83 -13.81
CA GLU A 50 -8.84 -6.10 -14.57
C GLU A 50 -8.73 -4.65 -14.10
N GLN A 51 -9.86 -3.95 -13.97
CA GLN A 51 -9.88 -2.57 -13.48
C GLN A 51 -9.39 -2.43 -12.04
N GLU A 52 -9.75 -3.37 -11.16
CA GLU A 52 -9.21 -3.37 -9.80
C GLU A 52 -7.70 -3.60 -9.80
N THR A 53 -7.20 -4.47 -10.70
CA THR A 53 -5.77 -4.74 -10.85
C THR A 53 -5.02 -3.50 -11.35
N ASP A 54 -5.56 -2.81 -12.35
CA ASP A 54 -4.98 -1.57 -12.86
C ASP A 54 -4.95 -0.46 -11.78
N LEU A 55 -6.02 -0.36 -10.98
CA LEU A 55 -6.07 0.60 -9.87
C LEU A 55 -5.04 0.26 -8.78
N VAL A 56 -4.80 -1.02 -8.50
CA VAL A 56 -3.72 -1.45 -7.59
C VAL A 56 -2.35 -1.04 -8.13
N ASN A 57 -2.08 -1.32 -9.41
CA ASN A 57 -0.81 -0.94 -10.04
C ASN A 57 -0.61 0.57 -10.00
N TYR A 58 -1.65 1.33 -10.31
CA TYR A 58 -1.63 2.79 -10.24
C TYR A 58 -1.32 3.31 -8.82
N ILE A 59 -1.91 2.72 -7.78
CA ILE A 59 -1.59 3.08 -6.38
C ILE A 59 -0.10 2.87 -6.08
N ILE A 60 0.47 1.74 -6.52
CA ILE A 60 1.89 1.41 -6.29
C ILE A 60 2.79 2.40 -7.05
N GLU A 61 2.51 2.67 -8.33
CA GLU A 61 3.27 3.64 -9.13
C GLU A 61 3.23 5.04 -8.52
N ARG A 62 2.06 5.46 -8.06
CA ARG A 62 1.86 6.77 -7.41
C ARG A 62 2.61 6.89 -6.08
N GLU A 63 2.70 5.81 -5.31
CA GLU A 63 3.54 5.76 -4.12
C GLU A 63 5.02 5.90 -4.47
N LEU A 64 5.51 5.17 -5.47
CA LEU A 64 6.91 5.24 -5.92
C LEU A 64 7.26 6.64 -6.45
N ALA A 65 6.31 7.33 -7.07
CA ALA A 65 6.43 8.71 -7.50
C ALA A 65 6.32 9.73 -6.35
N PHE A 66 6.19 9.28 -5.10
CA PHE A 66 5.98 10.11 -3.90
C PHE A 66 4.74 11.00 -3.96
N GLN A 67 3.73 10.54 -4.69
CA GLN A 67 2.42 11.16 -4.84
C GLN A 67 1.31 10.15 -4.46
N PRO A 68 1.37 9.56 -3.26
CA PRO A 68 0.45 8.50 -2.87
C PRO A 68 -1.00 9.01 -2.82
N LEU A 69 -1.93 8.10 -3.08
CA LEU A 69 -3.35 8.42 -3.18
C LEU A 69 -4.04 8.35 -1.82
N THR A 70 -4.94 9.29 -1.56
CA THR A 70 -5.82 9.23 -0.40
C THR A 70 -6.97 8.27 -0.63
N LYS A 71 -7.65 7.89 0.45
CA LYS A 71 -8.89 7.09 0.36
C LYS A 71 -9.97 7.77 -0.49
N LYS A 72 -10.02 9.11 -0.49
CA LYS A 72 -10.95 9.88 -1.32
C LYS A 72 -10.58 9.76 -2.79
N ASP A 73 -9.32 9.96 -3.14
CA ASP A 73 -8.86 9.88 -4.53
C ASP A 73 -9.18 8.49 -5.13
N ILE A 74 -8.90 7.42 -4.38
CA ILE A 74 -9.18 6.04 -4.82
C ILE A 74 -10.69 5.82 -5.02
N HIS A 75 -11.51 6.37 -4.13
CA HIS A 75 -12.97 6.31 -4.26
C HIS A 75 -13.45 7.06 -5.51
N ASP A 76 -12.93 8.27 -5.74
CA ASP A 76 -13.27 9.11 -6.89
C ASP A 76 -12.84 8.44 -8.22
N PHE A 77 -11.65 7.82 -8.26
CA PHE A 77 -11.19 7.03 -9.41
C PHE A 77 -12.10 5.82 -9.67
N ALA A 78 -12.44 5.07 -8.62
CA ALA A 78 -13.33 3.94 -8.75
C ALA A 78 -14.72 4.38 -9.25
N GLN A 79 -15.25 5.49 -8.75
CA GLN A 79 -16.54 6.04 -9.16
C GLN A 79 -16.51 6.44 -10.65
N ALA A 80 -15.43 7.08 -11.10
CA ALA A 80 -15.25 7.44 -12.49
C ALA A 80 -15.21 6.20 -13.40
N LEU A 81 -14.41 5.19 -13.05
CA LEU A 81 -14.32 3.93 -13.80
C LEU A 81 -15.68 3.19 -13.85
N SER A 82 -16.39 3.13 -12.73
CA SER A 82 -17.69 2.45 -12.68
C SER A 82 -18.77 3.18 -13.50
N SER A 83 -18.70 4.52 -13.57
CA SER A 83 -19.60 5.34 -14.39
C SER A 83 -19.38 5.07 -15.89
N VAL A 84 -18.13 4.88 -16.32
CA VAL A 84 -17.80 4.50 -17.71
C VAL A 84 -18.33 3.12 -18.07
N ASN A 85 -18.32 2.16 -17.13
CA ASN A 85 -18.86 0.82 -17.34
C ASN A 85 -20.39 0.79 -17.46
N GLY A 86 -21.10 1.86 -17.06
CA GLY A 86 -22.57 1.90 -17.01
C GLY A 86 -23.19 0.97 -15.95
N GLN A 87 -22.40 0.47 -15.00
CA GLN A 87 -22.83 -0.58 -14.07
C GLN A 87 -23.40 -0.06 -12.75
N VAL A 88 -22.85 1.02 -12.18
CA VAL A 88 -23.23 1.48 -10.83
C VAL A 88 -23.26 3.01 -10.76
N ASN A 89 -24.41 3.55 -10.36
CA ASN A 89 -24.59 5.01 -10.20
C ASN A 89 -23.79 5.58 -9.00
N TYR A 90 -23.49 4.77 -7.99
CA TYR A 90 -22.81 5.21 -6.78
C TYR A 90 -22.00 4.12 -6.08
N ILE A 91 -20.73 4.39 -5.82
CA ILE A 91 -19.84 3.57 -5.00
C ILE A 91 -20.01 3.96 -3.53
N GLY A 92 -20.34 3.00 -2.67
CA GLY A 92 -20.53 3.24 -1.25
C GLY A 92 -19.25 3.60 -0.49
N LYS A 93 -19.38 4.34 0.63
CA LYS A 93 -18.27 4.78 1.50
C LYS A 93 -17.32 3.69 2.00
N ASN A 94 -17.78 2.45 2.07
CA ASN A 94 -17.00 1.30 2.55
C ASN A 94 -16.26 0.58 1.42
N TRP A 95 -16.46 0.97 0.17
CA TRP A 95 -15.90 0.28 -0.99
C TRP A 95 -14.37 0.24 -0.94
N VAL A 96 -13.70 1.35 -0.64
CA VAL A 96 -12.23 1.40 -0.59
C VAL A 96 -11.67 0.46 0.49
N ASN A 97 -12.28 0.41 1.68
CA ASN A 97 -11.84 -0.52 2.73
C ASN A 97 -11.97 -1.97 2.26
N ARG A 98 -13.05 -2.30 1.56
CA ARG A 98 -13.27 -3.64 1.01
C ARG A 98 -12.31 -3.94 -0.14
N PHE A 99 -12.01 -2.96 -1.00
CA PHE A 99 -11.03 -3.05 -2.07
C PHE A 99 -9.65 -3.36 -1.52
N VAL A 100 -9.16 -2.59 -0.54
CA VAL A 100 -7.87 -2.86 0.13
C VAL A 100 -7.88 -4.24 0.80
N SER A 101 -8.99 -4.63 1.44
CA SER A 101 -9.11 -5.99 2.03
C SER A 101 -9.08 -7.13 1.00
N ARG A 102 -9.43 -6.86 -0.26
CA ARG A 102 -9.33 -7.83 -1.36
C ARG A 102 -7.92 -7.94 -1.93
N HIS A 103 -7.13 -6.87 -1.86
CA HIS A 103 -5.81 -6.75 -2.49
C HIS A 103 -4.71 -6.62 -1.43
N PRO A 104 -4.20 -7.75 -0.89
CA PRO A 104 -3.21 -7.73 0.19
C PRO A 104 -1.83 -7.17 -0.21
N SER A 105 -1.62 -6.86 -1.50
CA SER A 105 -0.42 -6.15 -1.97
C SER A 105 -0.39 -4.68 -1.54
N ILE A 106 -1.55 -4.11 -1.19
CA ILE A 106 -1.68 -2.71 -0.77
C ILE A 106 -2.29 -2.62 0.63
N GLU A 107 -1.96 -1.53 1.33
CA GLU A 107 -2.47 -1.22 2.66
C GLU A 107 -2.74 0.28 2.82
N LEU A 108 -3.68 0.63 3.70
CA LEU A 108 -3.89 2.00 4.16
C LEU A 108 -2.96 2.31 5.33
N LYS A 109 -2.08 3.30 5.16
CA LYS A 109 -1.02 3.60 6.12
C LYS A 109 -0.79 5.11 6.25
N PRO A 110 -0.13 5.56 7.34
CA PRO A 110 0.14 6.98 7.52
C PRO A 110 1.11 7.52 6.47
N SER A 111 0.85 8.75 6.01
CA SER A 111 1.75 9.50 5.15
C SER A 111 2.76 10.30 5.97
N GLN A 112 4.03 10.24 5.59
CA GLN A 112 5.07 11.15 6.04
C GLN A 112 5.30 12.22 4.98
N VAL A 113 5.12 13.48 5.35
CA VAL A 113 5.37 14.59 4.42
C VAL A 113 6.85 14.96 4.45
N ILE A 114 7.45 15.01 3.27
CA ILE A 114 8.84 15.41 3.07
C ILE A 114 8.84 16.67 2.22
N GLU A 115 9.69 17.63 2.58
CA GLU A 115 9.91 18.82 1.80
C GLU A 115 10.49 18.46 0.42
N SER A 116 9.84 18.94 -0.63
CA SER A 116 10.29 18.94 -2.02
C SER A 116 11.75 19.34 -2.17
N VAL A 117 12.15 20.44 -1.52
CA VAL A 117 13.52 20.98 -1.51
C VAL A 117 14.51 19.91 -1.04
N ARG A 118 14.19 19.20 0.06
CA ARG A 118 15.05 18.14 0.57
C ARG A 118 15.25 17.01 -0.43
N LYS A 119 14.21 16.63 -1.18
CA LYS A 119 14.36 15.61 -2.24
C LYS A 119 15.08 16.10 -3.48
N ARG A 120 14.92 17.37 -3.85
CA ARG A 120 15.53 17.95 -5.06
C ARG A 120 17.01 18.25 -4.91
N TYR A 121 17.42 18.79 -3.76
CA TYR A 121 18.77 19.35 -3.59
C TYR A 121 19.77 18.42 -2.91
N VAL A 122 19.31 17.33 -2.27
CA VAL A 122 20.21 16.37 -1.62
C VAL A 122 20.76 15.41 -2.67
N THR A 123 21.96 15.71 -3.17
CA THR A 123 22.74 14.83 -4.04
C THR A 123 23.78 14.05 -3.23
N LYS A 124 24.30 12.95 -3.80
CA LYS A 124 25.37 12.15 -3.16
C LYS A 124 26.61 13.00 -2.92
N GLU A 125 26.93 13.88 -3.85
CA GLU A 125 28.07 14.79 -3.82
C GLU A 125 27.91 15.78 -2.66
N SER A 126 26.75 16.43 -2.55
CA SER A 126 26.45 17.37 -1.47
C SER A 126 26.56 16.73 -0.08
N LEU A 127 26.06 15.49 0.07
CA LEU A 127 26.19 14.72 1.31
C LEU A 127 27.64 14.35 1.59
N SER A 128 28.39 13.93 0.57
CA SER A 128 29.80 13.56 0.73
C SER A 128 30.64 14.75 1.19
N GLU A 129 30.46 15.92 0.57
CA GLU A 129 31.16 17.15 0.95
C GLU A 129 30.81 17.57 2.38
N TYR A 130 29.53 17.52 2.74
CA TYR A 130 29.09 17.80 4.11
C TYR A 130 29.76 16.88 5.13
N TYR A 131 29.74 15.56 4.92
CA TYR A 131 30.34 14.61 5.85
C TYR A 131 31.87 14.69 5.88
N HIS A 132 32.52 15.01 4.77
CA HIS A 132 33.96 15.29 4.75
C HIS A 132 34.29 16.51 5.63
N GLY A 133 33.57 17.62 5.46
CA GLY A 133 33.76 18.82 6.28
C GLY A 133 33.48 18.56 7.76
N LEU A 134 32.39 17.85 8.07
CA LEU A 134 32.03 17.47 9.44
C LEU A 134 33.14 16.61 10.09
N ASN A 135 33.63 15.60 9.37
CA ASN A 135 34.71 14.74 9.86
C ASN A 135 36.02 15.52 10.07
N TRP A 136 36.33 16.47 9.19
CA TRP A 136 37.47 17.37 9.36
C TRP A 136 37.35 18.18 10.65
N VAL A 137 36.19 18.78 10.94
CA VAL A 137 35.96 19.54 12.19
C VAL A 137 36.07 18.64 13.42
N ILE A 138 35.47 17.45 13.39
CA ILE A 138 35.53 16.47 14.49
C ILE A 138 36.98 16.12 14.81
N ASN A 139 37.78 15.83 13.79
CA ASN A 139 39.19 15.46 13.95
C ASN A 139 40.04 16.66 14.42
N ALA A 140 39.87 17.83 13.81
CA ALA A 140 40.63 19.03 14.14
C ALA A 140 40.39 19.49 15.59
N LYS A 141 39.14 19.40 16.07
CA LYS A 141 38.75 19.78 17.44
C LYS A 141 38.78 18.62 18.45
N ARG A 142 39.16 17.42 18.02
CA ARG A 142 39.18 16.18 18.83
C ARG A 142 37.85 15.94 19.58
N ILE A 143 36.73 16.19 18.89
CA ILE A 143 35.40 16.01 19.48
C ILE A 143 35.15 14.52 19.64
N THR A 144 34.95 14.06 20.88
CA THR A 144 34.62 12.66 21.16
C THR A 144 33.12 12.43 21.03
N ARG A 145 32.73 11.16 20.82
CA ARG A 145 31.31 10.76 20.76
C ARG A 145 30.51 11.18 22.00
N SER A 146 31.14 11.20 23.18
CA SER A 146 30.50 11.64 24.44
C SER A 146 30.06 13.11 24.41
N HIS A 147 30.65 13.93 23.54
CA HIS A 147 30.32 15.34 23.34
C HIS A 147 29.57 15.60 22.03
N THR A 148 29.06 14.55 21.39
CA THR A 148 28.25 14.65 20.18
C THR A 148 26.78 14.44 20.54
N TYR A 149 25.97 15.47 20.37
CA TYR A 149 24.54 15.43 20.68
C TYR A 149 23.75 15.57 19.39
N ASN A 150 22.73 14.73 19.22
CA ASN A 150 21.77 14.92 18.14
C ASN A 150 20.82 16.06 18.53
N ILE A 151 20.84 17.14 17.75
CA ILE A 151 19.90 18.25 17.90
C ILE A 151 19.14 18.34 16.59
N ASN A 152 17.84 18.08 16.65
CA ASN A 152 16.92 18.32 15.56
C ASN A 152 15.81 19.25 16.02
N GLU A 153 15.41 20.17 15.15
CA GLU A 153 14.20 20.94 15.37
C GLU A 153 13.01 20.11 14.89
N THR A 154 12.06 19.86 15.80
CA THR A 154 10.75 19.32 15.41
C THR A 154 9.81 20.51 15.31
N GLY A 155 9.63 21.02 14.10
CA GLY A 155 8.65 22.08 13.83
C GLY A 155 7.23 21.56 14.13
N MET A 156 6.67 21.93 15.28
CA MET A 156 5.27 21.66 15.60
C MET A 156 4.46 22.91 15.25
N GLN A 157 3.81 22.90 14.09
CA GLN A 157 2.89 23.96 13.71
C GLN A 157 1.48 23.61 14.19
N ILE A 158 0.98 24.38 15.15
CA ILE A 158 -0.38 24.20 15.67
C ILE A 158 -1.38 24.47 14.53
N GLY A 159 -2.19 23.46 14.20
CA GLY A 159 -3.23 23.56 13.16
C GLY A 159 -2.85 22.99 11.79
N GLU A 160 -1.58 22.64 11.53
CA GLU A 160 -1.19 21.91 10.33
C GLU A 160 -1.01 20.41 10.62
N THR A 161 -1.98 19.58 10.23
CA THR A 161 -1.80 18.12 10.19
C THR A 161 -1.48 17.69 8.76
N ASN A 162 -0.18 17.52 8.48
CA ASN A 162 0.30 16.97 7.21
C ASN A 162 0.22 15.42 7.18
N SER A 163 -0.16 14.79 8.30
CA SER A 163 -0.39 13.36 8.42
C SER A 163 -1.79 12.98 7.96
N GLY A 164 -1.87 12.14 6.93
CA GLY A 164 -3.11 11.55 6.43
C GLY A 164 -2.98 10.04 6.23
N ILE A 165 -4.12 9.36 6.04
CA ILE A 165 -4.14 7.96 5.64
C ILE A 165 -4.15 7.89 4.12
N ILE A 166 -3.16 7.21 3.57
CA ILE A 166 -2.95 7.01 2.13
C ILE A 166 -2.88 5.52 1.83
N ALA A 167 -3.13 5.13 0.58
CA ALA A 167 -2.86 3.78 0.13
C ALA A 167 -1.45 3.69 -0.45
N GLY A 168 -0.79 2.57 -0.17
CA GLY A 168 0.49 2.22 -0.76
C GLY A 168 0.76 0.73 -0.59
N THR A 169 1.93 0.28 -1.00
CA THR A 169 2.41 -1.08 -0.93
C THR A 169 2.43 -1.58 0.51
N ALA A 170 2.00 -2.82 0.76
CA ALA A 170 1.97 -3.41 2.11
C ALA A 170 3.38 -3.68 2.71
N ILE A 171 4.45 -3.47 1.94
CA ILE A 171 5.84 -3.74 2.37
C ILE A 171 6.36 -2.67 3.34
N THR A 172 5.93 -1.41 3.18
CA THR A 172 6.41 -0.29 4.01
C THR A 172 5.34 0.16 5.00
N SER A 173 5.74 0.50 6.22
CA SER A 173 4.83 0.92 7.31
C SER A 173 4.26 2.33 7.14
N SER A 174 4.88 3.15 6.28
CA SER A 174 4.44 4.50 5.92
C SER A 174 4.83 4.80 4.47
N SER A 175 4.13 5.73 3.80
CA SER A 175 4.63 6.28 2.52
C SER A 175 5.02 7.73 2.65
N GLU A 176 5.98 8.11 1.82
CA GLU A 176 6.42 9.49 1.70
C GLU A 176 5.55 10.25 0.70
N ARG A 177 5.14 11.45 1.09
CA ARG A 177 4.44 12.40 0.21
C ARG A 177 5.27 13.68 0.11
N ILE A 178 5.54 14.13 -1.10
CA ILE A 178 6.22 15.41 -1.30
C ILE A 178 5.25 16.56 -1.05
N LYS A 179 5.65 17.52 -0.20
CA LYS A 179 4.95 18.80 -0.06
C LYS A 179 5.13 19.59 -1.37
N SER A 180 4.04 20.07 -1.96
CA SER A 180 4.14 20.98 -3.11
C SER A 180 4.81 22.28 -2.69
N ASP A 181 5.69 22.82 -3.53
CA ASP A 181 6.22 24.17 -3.35
C ASP A 181 5.07 25.15 -3.62
N ASN A 182 4.62 25.87 -2.62
CA ASN A 182 3.57 26.89 -2.75
C ASN A 182 4.14 28.23 -3.28
N THR A 183 5.29 28.20 -3.97
CA THR A 183 5.93 29.42 -4.47
C THR A 183 5.14 29.94 -5.67
N THR A 184 4.26 30.89 -5.39
CA THR A 184 3.63 31.77 -6.38
C THR A 184 4.64 32.82 -6.83
#